data_AF-A0A7S3C267-F1
#
_entry.id   AF-A0A7S3C267-F1
#
_cell.length_a   1.000
_cell.length_b   1.000
_cell.length_c   1.000
_cell.angle_alpha   90.00
_cell.angle_beta   90.00
_cell.angle_gamma   90.00
#
_symmetry.space_group_name_H-M   'P 1'
#
loop_
_entity.id
_entity.type
_entity.pdbx_description
1 polymer ?
#
loop_
_entity_poly.entity_id
_entity_poly.type
_entity_poly.pdbx_seq_one_letter_code
_entity_poly.pdbx_strand_id
1 'polypeptide(L)'
;ETTQLEQAAAEGKDIVRCPSADCTGMVAWDASGTRAAGRAWECDVCQKSCCLRCRAQPYHQGHTCEEHAVSGAEAARREAERKTFELMDAEGYQKCKCGARIEKVSGCNKMMCRVCKHRWCWRCGAVDAACRCTAASHGFLDNATGKVVSQRAVIAQSKRKRD
;
A
#
# COMPACT_ATOMS: atom_id res chain seq x y z
N GLU A 1 14.58 30.62 44.12
CA GLU A 1 13.57 29.71 43.53
C GLU A 1 14.13 29.18 42.22
N THR A 2 14.86 28.07 42.29
CA THR A 2 15.38 27.39 41.10
C THR A 2 14.20 26.76 40.37
N THR A 3 14.10 27.06 39.08
CA THR A 3 12.94 26.70 38.27
C THR A 3 12.93 25.19 38.13
N GLN A 4 11.77 24.52 38.23
CA GLN A 4 11.64 23.05 38.16
C GLN A 4 12.36 22.41 36.94
N LEU A 5 12.62 23.19 35.90
CA LEU A 5 13.41 22.84 34.72
C LEU A 5 14.91 22.62 35.01
N GLU A 6 15.50 23.41 35.92
CA GLU A 6 16.92 23.32 36.29
C GLU A 6 17.20 22.08 37.15
N GLN A 7 16.26 21.70 38.01
CA GLN A 7 16.34 20.48 38.82
C GLN A 7 16.21 19.21 37.96
N ALA A 8 15.33 19.22 36.96
CA ALA A 8 15.20 18.09 36.02
C ALA A 8 16.48 17.85 35.19
N ALA A 9 17.16 18.93 34.78
CA ALA A 9 18.43 18.86 34.06
C ALA A 9 19.57 18.31 34.95
N ALA A 10 19.59 18.66 36.25
CA ALA A 10 20.57 18.17 37.20
C ALA A 10 20.43 16.65 37.49
N GLU A 11 19.22 16.10 37.33
CA GLU A 11 18.93 14.67 37.53
C GLU A 11 19.12 13.82 36.26
N GLY A 12 19.55 14.43 35.13
CA GLY A 12 19.78 13.71 33.87
C GLY A 12 18.50 13.25 33.17
N LYS A 13 17.36 13.91 33.43
CA LYS A 13 16.07 13.63 32.79
C LYS A 13 15.93 14.43 31.50
N ASP A 14 15.45 13.78 30.44
CA ASP A 14 15.19 14.42 29.15
C ASP A 14 13.83 15.12 29.18
N ILE A 15 13.76 16.35 28.64
CA ILE A 15 12.50 17.07 28.46
C ILE A 15 11.90 16.70 27.11
N VAL A 16 10.77 15.99 27.13
CA VAL A 16 10.03 15.57 25.94
C VAL A 16 8.85 16.52 25.71
N ARG A 17 8.75 17.08 24.50
CA ARG A 17 7.62 17.92 24.09
C ARG A 17 6.48 17.08 23.52
N CYS A 18 5.24 17.53 23.71
CA CYS A 18 4.07 16.93 23.05
C CYS A 18 4.25 16.92 21.52
N PRO A 19 4.03 15.78 20.84
CA PRO A 19 4.15 15.70 19.38
C PRO A 19 2.91 16.22 18.64
N SER A 20 1.82 16.55 19.34
CA SER A 20 0.64 17.16 18.70
C SER A 20 0.95 18.54 18.14
N ALA A 21 0.44 18.82 16.94
CA ALA A 21 0.49 20.17 16.37
C ALA A 21 -0.12 21.18 17.36
N ASP A 22 0.55 22.33 17.50
CA ASP A 22 0.14 23.46 18.34
C ASP A 22 0.00 23.21 19.85
N CYS A 23 0.54 22.09 20.37
CA CYS A 23 0.53 21.81 21.80
C CYS A 23 1.85 22.22 22.48
N THR A 24 1.74 22.91 23.62
CA THR A 24 2.90 23.36 24.43
C THR A 24 3.24 22.44 25.59
N GLY A 25 2.54 21.31 25.75
CA GLY A 25 2.77 20.37 26.85
C GLY A 25 4.17 19.75 26.81
N MET A 26 4.79 19.60 27.98
CA MET A 26 6.12 19.01 28.15
C MET A 26 6.15 18.11 29.37
N VAL A 27 7.01 17.09 29.35
CA VAL A 27 7.21 16.18 30.48
C VAL A 27 8.70 15.83 30.61
N ALA A 28 9.17 15.72 31.85
CA ALA A 28 10.50 15.20 32.14
C ALA A 28 10.45 13.67 32.19
N TRP A 29 11.31 13.00 31.42
CA TRP A 29 11.33 11.55 31.29
C TRP A 29 12.76 11.00 31.41
N ASP A 30 12.90 9.86 32.09
CA ASP A 30 14.16 9.14 32.20
C ASP A 30 14.19 7.92 31.25
N ALA A 31 15.06 7.98 30.24
CA ALA A 31 15.22 6.88 29.29
C ALA A 31 15.76 5.58 29.93
N SER A 32 16.22 5.63 31.19
CA SER A 32 16.77 4.49 31.96
C SER A 32 15.69 3.51 32.45
N GLY A 33 14.39 3.86 32.37
CA GLY A 33 13.28 2.99 32.75
C GLY A 33 13.12 1.76 31.84
N THR A 34 13.52 0.59 32.32
CA THR A 34 13.59 -0.69 31.57
C THR A 34 12.24 -1.38 31.30
N ARG A 35 11.07 -0.72 31.40
CA ARG A 35 9.76 -1.36 31.14
C ARG A 35 8.81 -0.49 30.30
N ALA A 36 7.98 -1.14 29.49
CA ALA A 36 6.94 -0.53 28.67
C ALA A 36 5.89 0.28 29.48
N ALA A 37 5.75 0.01 30.77
CA ALA A 37 4.80 0.69 31.66
C ALA A 37 5.14 2.17 31.93
N GLY A 38 6.40 2.61 31.70
CA GLY A 38 6.83 4.00 31.91
C GLY A 38 6.95 4.83 30.62
N ARG A 39 6.40 4.37 29.50
CA ARG A 39 6.55 5.02 28.18
C ARG A 39 5.26 5.66 27.66
N ALA A 40 4.12 5.37 28.26
CA ALA A 40 2.86 6.03 27.93
C ALA A 40 2.76 7.34 28.71
N TRP A 41 2.47 8.44 28.00
CA TRP A 41 2.20 9.74 28.61
C TRP A 41 0.94 10.33 28.02
N GLU A 42 0.05 10.79 28.88
CA GLU A 42 -1.11 11.61 28.52
C GLU A 42 -0.76 13.08 28.77
N CYS A 43 -0.89 13.91 27.74
CA CYS A 43 -0.53 15.31 27.85
C CYS A 43 -1.61 16.11 28.60
N ASP A 44 -1.25 16.83 29.66
CA ASP A 44 -2.19 17.64 30.45
C ASP A 44 -2.82 18.82 29.68
N VAL A 45 -2.22 19.22 28.55
CA VAL A 45 -2.70 20.36 27.74
C VAL A 45 -3.72 19.92 26.68
N CYS A 46 -3.41 18.86 25.93
CA CYS A 46 -4.25 18.41 24.81
C CYS A 46 -4.97 17.08 25.07
N GLN A 47 -4.72 16.44 26.23
CA GLN A 47 -5.29 15.16 26.66
C GLN A 47 -5.08 13.99 25.69
N LYS A 48 -4.08 14.08 24.80
CA LYS A 48 -3.72 13.01 23.87
C LYS A 48 -2.63 12.13 24.48
N SER A 49 -2.80 10.81 24.34
CA SER A 49 -1.79 9.83 24.74
C SER A 49 -0.69 9.70 23.68
N CYS A 50 0.56 9.55 24.12
CA CYS A 50 1.70 9.36 23.24
C CYS A 50 2.76 8.45 23.86
N CYS A 51 3.64 7.91 23.02
CA CYS A 51 4.82 7.18 23.45
C CYS A 51 6.00 8.13 23.64
N LEU A 52 6.57 8.18 24.85
CA LEU A 52 7.72 9.04 25.15
C LEU A 52 8.99 8.66 24.39
N ARG A 53 9.11 7.40 23.95
CA ARG A 53 10.28 6.90 23.22
C ARG A 53 10.22 7.18 21.72
N CYS A 54 9.16 6.77 21.04
CA CYS A 54 9.03 6.92 19.59
C CYS A 54 8.16 8.12 19.16
N ARG A 55 7.57 8.84 20.13
CA ARG A 55 6.71 10.01 19.93
C ARG A 55 5.44 9.74 19.11
N ALA A 56 5.07 8.47 18.94
CA ALA A 56 3.84 8.08 18.27
C ALA A 56 2.60 8.53 19.06
N GLN A 57 1.57 8.96 18.32
CA GLN A 57 0.25 9.31 18.81
C GLN A 57 -0.81 8.62 17.95
N PRO A 58 -1.77 7.88 18.53
CA PRO A 58 -1.93 7.56 19.97
C PRO A 58 -0.85 6.60 20.50
N TYR A 59 -0.80 6.39 21.81
CA TYR A 59 0.09 5.39 22.42
C TYR A 59 -0.25 3.98 21.93
N HIS A 60 0.77 3.21 21.52
CA HIS A 60 0.63 1.87 20.95
C HIS A 60 0.65 0.77 22.04
N GLN A 61 -0.44 0.67 22.81
CA GLN A 61 -0.56 -0.33 23.89
C GLN A 61 -0.41 -1.76 23.35
N GLY A 62 0.38 -2.59 24.05
CA GLY A 62 0.60 -3.99 23.69
C GLY A 62 1.61 -4.22 22.56
N HIS A 63 2.17 -3.15 21.97
CA HIS A 63 3.20 -3.24 20.94
C HIS A 63 4.49 -2.53 21.37
N THR A 64 5.63 -3.06 20.95
CA THR A 64 6.92 -2.37 20.99
C THR A 64 6.94 -1.20 20.00
N CYS A 65 7.88 -0.26 20.19
CA CYS A 65 8.01 0.88 19.27
C CYS A 65 8.34 0.41 17.85
N GLU A 66 9.14 -0.66 17.76
CA GLU A 66 9.59 -1.29 16.53
C GLU A 66 8.42 -1.96 15.80
N GLU A 67 7.57 -2.72 16.49
CA GLU A 67 6.35 -3.32 15.91
C GLU A 67 5.36 -2.26 15.41
N HIS A 68 5.16 -1.19 16.19
CA HIS A 68 4.28 -0.10 15.78
C HIS A 68 4.81 0.62 14.52
N ALA A 69 6.13 0.86 14.45
CA ALA A 69 6.75 1.46 13.27
C ALA A 69 6.57 0.60 12.02
N VAL A 70 6.74 -0.73 12.14
CA VAL A 70 6.49 -1.66 11.03
C VAL A 70 5.03 -1.64 10.60
N SER A 71 4.09 -1.70 11.55
CA SER A 71 2.66 -1.65 11.25
C SER A 71 2.26 -0.36 10.52
N GLY A 72 2.79 0.79 10.97
CA GLY A 72 2.58 2.08 10.31
C GLY A 72 3.15 2.12 8.89
N ALA A 73 4.36 1.59 8.69
CA ALA A 73 4.99 1.50 7.38
C ALA A 73 4.19 0.59 6.42
N GLU A 74 3.68 -0.55 6.90
CA GLU A 74 2.83 -1.41 6.08
C GLU A 74 1.50 -0.75 5.72
N ALA A 75 0.87 -0.03 6.68
CA ALA A 75 -0.35 0.71 6.42
C ALA A 75 -0.13 1.79 5.34
N ALA A 76 0.97 2.54 5.44
CA ALA A 76 1.38 3.52 4.43
C ALA A 76 1.65 2.86 3.07
N ARG A 77 2.28 1.68 3.04
CA ARG A 77 2.50 0.92 1.80
C ARG A 77 1.18 0.52 1.15
N ARG A 78 0.25 -0.06 1.93
CA ARG A 78 -1.09 -0.46 1.45
C ARG A 78 -1.87 0.74 0.90
N GLU A 79 -1.77 1.89 1.56
CA GLU A 79 -2.37 3.14 1.10
C GLU A 79 -1.77 3.61 -0.24
N ALA A 80 -0.44 3.58 -0.37
CA ALA A 80 0.25 3.95 -1.61
C ALA A 80 -0.10 2.99 -2.77
N GLU A 81 -0.15 1.68 -2.50
CA GLU A 81 -0.61 0.67 -3.46
C GLU A 81 -2.05 0.95 -3.92
N ARG A 82 -2.95 1.29 -3.00
CA ARG A 82 -4.34 1.64 -3.33
C ARG A 82 -4.41 2.87 -4.26
N LYS A 83 -3.71 3.96 -3.91
CA LYS A 83 -3.64 5.16 -4.75
C LYS A 83 -3.07 4.88 -6.13
N THR A 84 -2.05 4.03 -6.21
CA THR A 84 -1.47 3.60 -7.49
C THR A 84 -2.50 2.88 -8.34
N PHE A 85 -3.31 2.00 -7.74
CA PHE A 85 -4.37 1.31 -8.47
C PHE A 85 -5.52 2.23 -8.89
N GLU A 86 -5.89 3.20 -8.07
CA GLU A 86 -6.87 4.23 -8.43
C GLU A 86 -6.41 5.04 -9.64
N LEU A 87 -5.12 5.43 -9.68
CA LEU A 87 -4.53 6.10 -10.84
C LEU A 87 -4.54 5.22 -12.09
N MET A 88 -4.12 3.95 -11.98
CA MET A 88 -4.18 3.01 -13.10
C MET A 88 -5.60 2.84 -13.64
N ASP A 89 -6.60 2.74 -12.76
CA ASP A 89 -7.99 2.61 -13.19
C ASP A 89 -8.48 3.91 -13.88
N ALA A 90 -8.02 5.09 -13.45
CA ALA A 90 -8.28 6.36 -14.11
C ALA A 90 -7.60 6.50 -15.48
N GLU A 91 -6.39 5.96 -15.64
CA GLU A 91 -5.66 5.86 -16.93
C GLU A 91 -6.24 4.77 -17.85
N GLY A 92 -7.26 4.05 -17.39
CA GLY A 92 -8.00 3.08 -18.19
C GLY A 92 -7.35 1.69 -18.22
N TYR A 93 -6.48 1.36 -17.26
CA TYR A 93 -6.02 -0.03 -17.09
C TYR A 93 -7.20 -0.95 -16.73
N GLN A 94 -7.13 -2.22 -17.11
CA GLN A 94 -8.09 -3.25 -16.72
C GLN A 94 -7.43 -4.33 -15.86
N LYS A 95 -8.17 -4.79 -14.85
CA LYS A 95 -7.76 -5.91 -14.01
C LYS A 95 -8.04 -7.25 -14.71
N CYS A 96 -6.99 -8.01 -14.96
CA CYS A 96 -7.10 -9.40 -15.40
C CYS A 96 -7.63 -10.30 -14.26
N LYS A 97 -8.21 -11.46 -14.60
CA LYS A 97 -8.67 -12.47 -13.63
C LYS A 97 -7.58 -12.96 -12.67
N CYS A 98 -6.31 -12.93 -13.09
CA CYS A 98 -5.18 -13.29 -12.23
C CYS A 98 -4.66 -12.14 -11.35
N GLY A 99 -5.32 -10.98 -11.35
CA GLY A 99 -4.93 -9.81 -10.57
C GLY A 99 -3.96 -8.86 -11.27
N ALA A 100 -3.37 -9.25 -12.40
CA ALA A 100 -2.48 -8.37 -13.17
C ALA A 100 -3.25 -7.15 -13.71
N ARG A 101 -2.69 -5.94 -13.54
CA ARG A 101 -3.19 -4.70 -14.16
C ARG A 101 -2.63 -4.61 -15.57
N ILE A 102 -3.51 -4.50 -16.54
CA ILE A 102 -3.18 -4.52 -17.96
C ILE A 102 -3.52 -3.16 -18.53
N GLU A 103 -2.64 -2.58 -19.34
CA GLU A 103 -2.90 -1.34 -20.08
C GLU A 103 -3.57 -1.64 -21.41
N LYS A 104 -4.43 -0.74 -21.90
CA LYS A 104 -4.94 -0.87 -23.27
C LYS A 104 -3.85 -0.51 -24.26
N VAL A 105 -3.35 -1.50 -24.98
CA VAL A 105 -2.55 -1.21 -26.18
C VAL A 105 -3.51 -0.86 -27.32
N SER A 106 -3.22 0.23 -28.03
CA SER A 106 -4.09 0.80 -29.06
C SER A 106 -4.45 -0.19 -30.18
N GLY A 107 -5.64 -0.03 -30.77
CA GLY A 107 -6.00 -0.63 -32.07
C GLY A 107 -6.69 -2.00 -32.05
N CYS A 108 -6.58 -2.82 -31.00
CA CYS A 108 -7.27 -4.12 -30.93
C CYS A 108 -7.94 -4.36 -29.57
N ASN A 109 -9.21 -4.77 -29.58
CA ASN A 109 -9.90 -5.14 -28.33
C ASN A 109 -9.64 -6.60 -27.92
N LYS A 110 -9.03 -7.45 -28.76
CA LYS A 110 -8.73 -8.85 -28.40
C LYS A 110 -7.40 -8.90 -27.66
N MET A 111 -7.42 -9.13 -26.35
CA MET A 111 -6.21 -9.13 -25.52
C MET A 111 -5.95 -10.49 -24.88
N MET A 112 -4.66 -10.77 -24.64
CA MET A 112 -4.18 -11.96 -23.92
C MET A 112 -3.24 -11.54 -22.79
N CYS A 113 -3.51 -12.04 -21.58
CA CYS A 113 -2.65 -11.82 -20.43
C CYS A 113 -1.42 -12.73 -20.49
N ARG A 114 -0.22 -12.18 -20.38
CA ARG A 114 1.03 -12.96 -20.33
C ARG A 114 1.08 -13.95 -19.16
N VAL A 115 0.57 -13.55 -18.00
CA VAL A 115 0.70 -14.28 -16.72
C VAL A 115 -0.16 -15.54 -16.72
N CYS A 116 -1.48 -15.38 -16.91
CA CYS A 116 -2.42 -16.50 -16.83
C CYS A 116 -2.92 -17.00 -18.19
N LYS A 117 -2.51 -16.35 -19.30
CA LYS A 117 -2.99 -16.64 -20.66
C LYS A 117 -4.51 -16.47 -20.83
N HIS A 118 -5.18 -15.81 -19.89
CA HIS A 118 -6.57 -15.43 -20.04
C HIS A 118 -6.73 -14.49 -21.24
N ARG A 119 -7.76 -14.73 -22.02
CA ARG A 119 -8.10 -13.95 -23.21
C ARG A 119 -9.46 -13.33 -23.03
N TRP A 120 -9.59 -12.06 -23.39
CA TRP A 120 -10.86 -11.36 -23.30
C TRP A 120 -10.97 -10.26 -24.35
N CYS A 121 -12.20 -9.80 -24.57
CA CYS A 121 -12.43 -8.55 -25.26
C CYS A 121 -12.29 -7.38 -24.27
N TRP A 122 -11.37 -6.47 -24.52
CA TRP A 122 -11.19 -5.24 -23.75
C TRP A 122 -12.46 -4.39 -23.67
N ARG A 123 -13.27 -4.37 -24.73
CA ARG A 123 -14.46 -3.52 -24.80
C ARG A 123 -15.62 -4.06 -23.97
N CYS A 124 -15.86 -5.36 -23.98
CA CYS A 124 -17.06 -5.96 -23.37
C CYS A 124 -16.78 -7.07 -22.35
N GLY A 125 -15.52 -7.39 -22.07
CA GLY A 125 -15.13 -8.44 -21.12
C GLY A 125 -15.39 -9.87 -21.58
N ALA A 126 -15.92 -10.10 -22.79
CA ALA A 126 -16.24 -11.43 -23.28
C ALA A 126 -15.00 -12.35 -23.28
N VAL A 127 -15.12 -13.50 -22.62
CA VAL A 127 -14.06 -14.53 -22.56
C VAL A 127 -13.71 -14.98 -23.96
N ASP A 128 -12.41 -15.15 -24.23
CA ASP A 128 -11.86 -15.48 -25.55
C ASP A 128 -12.27 -14.50 -26.65
N ALA A 129 -12.71 -13.30 -26.27
CA ALA A 129 -13.30 -12.32 -27.15
C ALA A 129 -14.39 -12.91 -28.07
N ALA A 130 -15.20 -13.84 -27.52
CA ALA A 130 -16.39 -14.43 -28.15
C ALA A 130 -17.52 -13.39 -28.27
N CYS A 131 -17.26 -12.34 -29.05
CA CYS A 131 -18.14 -11.20 -29.26
C CYS A 131 -17.89 -10.60 -30.65
N ARG A 132 -18.73 -9.64 -31.06
CA ARG A 132 -18.63 -8.95 -32.35
C ARG A 132 -17.91 -7.59 -32.28
N CYS A 133 -17.23 -7.28 -31.16
CA CYS A 133 -16.55 -5.99 -30.96
C CYS A 133 -15.30 -5.80 -31.83
N THR A 134 -14.76 -6.88 -32.40
CA THR A 134 -13.62 -6.89 -33.33
C THR A 134 -13.77 -8.11 -34.23
N ALA A 135 -13.40 -7.99 -35.50
CA ALA A 135 -13.53 -9.06 -36.48
C ALA A 135 -12.89 -10.37 -36.00
N ALA A 136 -13.50 -11.50 -36.36
CA ALA A 136 -13.02 -12.83 -35.96
C ALA A 136 -11.63 -13.15 -36.52
N SER A 137 -11.25 -12.53 -37.64
CA SER A 137 -9.95 -12.67 -38.29
C SER A 137 -8.78 -12.07 -37.51
N HIS A 138 -9.03 -11.18 -36.55
CA HIS A 138 -7.97 -10.54 -35.76
C HIS A 138 -7.42 -11.49 -34.69
N GLY A 139 -6.09 -11.50 -34.52
CA GLY A 139 -5.41 -12.21 -33.44
C GLY A 139 -5.55 -11.52 -32.08
N PHE A 140 -5.04 -12.17 -31.04
CA PHE A 140 -4.99 -11.62 -29.69
C PHE A 140 -3.69 -10.87 -29.48
N LEU A 141 -3.77 -9.65 -28.96
CA LEU A 141 -2.60 -8.88 -28.63
C LEU A 141 -2.00 -9.37 -27.31
N ASP A 142 -0.71 -9.68 -27.32
CA ASP A 142 0.07 -10.00 -26.13
C ASP A 142 0.44 -8.70 -25.40
N ASN A 143 0.04 -8.61 -24.14
CA ASN A 143 0.15 -7.40 -23.35
C ASN A 143 1.57 -7.06 -22.85
N ALA A 144 2.58 -7.91 -23.09
CA ALA A 144 3.97 -7.60 -22.75
C ALA A 144 4.82 -7.25 -23.98
N THR A 145 4.50 -7.86 -25.12
CA THR A 145 5.28 -7.65 -26.35
C THR A 145 4.60 -6.70 -27.34
N GLY A 146 3.31 -6.40 -27.14
CA GLY A 146 2.49 -5.67 -28.11
C GLY A 146 2.29 -6.43 -29.42
N LYS A 147 2.72 -7.70 -29.52
CA LYS A 147 2.63 -8.50 -30.73
C LYS A 147 1.28 -9.18 -30.84
N VAL A 148 0.78 -9.31 -32.06
CA VAL A 148 -0.46 -10.04 -32.35
C VAL A 148 -0.16 -11.54 -32.44
N VAL A 149 -0.80 -12.31 -31.57
CA VAL A 149 -0.81 -13.78 -31.61
C VAL A 149 -2.00 -14.25 -32.42
N SER A 150 -1.74 -14.95 -33.53
CA SER A 150 -2.80 -15.43 -34.42
C SER A 150 -3.73 -16.42 -33.71
N GLN A 151 -5.02 -16.42 -34.07
CA GLN A 151 -6.01 -17.32 -33.47
C GLN A 151 -5.60 -18.81 -33.60
N ARG A 152 -4.93 -19.16 -34.70
CA ARG A 152 -4.36 -20.50 -34.94
C ARG A 152 -3.27 -20.87 -33.92
N ALA A 153 -2.35 -19.96 -33.65
CA ALA A 153 -1.29 -20.18 -32.66
C ALA A 153 -1.87 -20.37 -31.25
N VAL A 154 -2.94 -19.64 -30.92
CA VAL A 154 -3.61 -19.79 -29.62
C VAL A 154 -4.30 -21.16 -29.50
N ILE A 155 -5.01 -21.62 -30.54
CA ILE A 155 -5.65 -22.94 -30.56
C ILE A 155 -4.61 -24.05 -30.36
N ALA A 156 -3.43 -23.93 -30.98
CA ALA A 156 -2.34 -24.89 -30.80
C ALA A 156 -1.83 -24.94 -29.34
N GLN A 157 -1.70 -23.78 -28.67
CA GLN A 157 -1.29 -23.70 -27.26
C GLN A 157 -2.33 -24.30 -26.30
N SER A 158 -3.62 -24.17 -26.60
CA SER A 158 -4.69 -24.75 -25.78
C SER A 158 -4.86 -26.27 -25.93
N LYS A 159 -4.25 -26.89 -26.95
CA LYS A 159 -4.23 -28.36 -27.11
C LYS A 159 -3.12 -28.99 -26.27
N ARG A 160 -1.91 -28.43 -26.31
CA ARG A 160 -0.74 -28.88 -25.51
C ARG A 160 -0.90 -28.84 -23.99
N LYS A 161 -1.95 -28.21 -23.47
CA LYS A 161 -2.23 -28.07 -22.04
C LYS A 161 -3.26 -29.08 -21.52
N ARG A 162 -3.87 -29.86 -22.43
CA ARG A 162 -4.87 -30.89 -22.15
C ARG A 162 -4.36 -32.31 -22.37
N ASP A 163 -3.18 -32.43 -22.97
CA ASP A 163 -2.36 -33.64 -23.03
C ASP A 163 -1.38 -33.62 -21.85
#